data_AF-A0A1G0Y069-F1
#
_entry.id   AF-A0A1G0Y069-F1
#
_cell.length_a   1.000
_cell.length_b   1.000
_cell.length_c   1.000
_cell.angle_alpha   90.00
_cell.angle_beta   90.00
_cell.angle_gamma   90.00
#
_symmetry.space_group_name_H-M   'P 1'
#
loop_
_entity.id
_entity.type
_entity.pdbx_description
1 polymer ?
#
loop_
_entity_poly.entity_id
_entity_poly.type
_entity_poly.pdbx_seq_one_letter_code
_entity_poly.pdbx_strand_id
1 'polypeptide(L)'
;MKLEDIKVTYEVRREERVSIITPVLEVDSDSVRTLIAFLKVDGHELISSQRIRFENGPNRLTLKPVKIVKTPGFEESYEYRMELHISPDGKEYHIDQFMLRLL
;
A
#
# COMPACT_ATOMS: atom_id res chain seq x y z
N MET A 1 -19.23 2.05 -6.61
CA MET A 1 -17.86 2.15 -6.05
C MET A 1 -17.11 3.37 -6.58
N LYS A 2 -16.87 4.32 -5.70
CA LYS A 2 -15.86 5.38 -5.85
C LYS A 2 -14.54 4.88 -5.26
N LEU A 3 -13.41 5.43 -5.68
CA LEU A 3 -12.10 4.99 -5.15
C LEU A 3 -11.94 5.27 -3.65
N GLU A 4 -12.62 6.31 -3.15
CA GLU A 4 -12.69 6.68 -1.73
C GLU A 4 -13.37 5.62 -0.84
N ASP A 5 -14.12 4.68 -1.43
CA ASP A 5 -14.76 3.57 -0.71
C ASP A 5 -13.76 2.44 -0.38
N ILE A 6 -12.55 2.47 -0.98
CA ILE A 6 -11.52 1.46 -0.74
C ILE A 6 -10.82 1.80 0.57
N LYS A 7 -11.05 0.98 1.59
CA LYS A 7 -10.33 1.07 2.85
C LYS A 7 -8.94 0.48 2.67
N VAL A 8 -7.93 1.28 2.94
CA VAL A 8 -6.53 0.85 2.95
C VAL A 8 -6.06 0.65 4.38
N THR A 9 -5.43 -0.49 4.65
CA THR A 9 -4.74 -0.75 5.92
C THR A 9 -3.33 -1.26 5.63
N TYR A 10 -2.39 -1.00 6.53
CA TYR A 10 -1.01 -1.44 6.40
C TYR A 10 -0.69 -2.41 7.52
N GLU A 11 -0.50 -3.68 7.18
CA GLU A 11 0.00 -4.68 8.12
C GLU A 11 1.52 -4.52 8.24
N VAL A 12 1.99 -4.15 9.43
CA VAL A 12 3.42 -3.92 9.70
C VAL A 12 3.95 -5.04 10.60
N ARG A 13 4.87 -5.85 10.05
CA ARG A 13 5.62 -6.86 10.81
C ARG A 13 7.05 -6.37 11.00
N ARG A 14 7.52 -6.35 12.25
CA ARG A 14 8.88 -5.92 12.61
C ARG A 14 9.75 -7.13 12.93
N GLU A 15 10.91 -7.16 12.32
CA GLU A 15 12.03 -8.06 12.61
C GLU A 15 13.25 -7.20 12.98
N GLU A 16 14.30 -7.78 13.57
CA GLU A 16 15.41 -7.01 14.18
C GLU A 16 15.91 -5.83 13.32
N ARG A 17 16.17 -6.08 12.03
CA ARG A 17 16.71 -5.08 11.09
C ARG A 17 15.80 -4.81 9.91
N VAL A 18 14.61 -5.40 9.87
CA VAL A 18 13.71 -5.32 8.71
C VAL A 18 12.29 -5.06 9.18
N SER A 19 11.64 -4.08 8.58
CA SER A 19 10.19 -3.93 8.68
C SER A 19 9.54 -4.34 7.37
N ILE A 20 8.59 -5.25 7.46
CA ILE A 20 7.79 -5.73 6.34
C ILE A 20 6.45 -5.03 6.40
N ILE A 21 6.12 -4.28 5.35
CA ILE A 21 4.87 -3.53 5.23
C ILE A 21 4.05 -4.15 4.12
N THR A 22 2.83 -4.55 4.44
CA THR A 22 1.91 -5.17 3.49
C THR A 22 0.63 -4.34 3.39
N PRO A 23 0.39 -3.65 2.27
CA PRO A 23 -0.88 -2.98 2.06
C PRO A 23 -2.00 -4.00 1.87
N VAL A 24 -3.14 -3.74 2.52
CA VAL A 24 -4.36 -4.52 2.41
C VAL A 24 -5.50 -3.59 2.01
N LEU A 25 -6.20 -3.98 0.95
CA LEU A 25 -7.33 -3.27 0.37
C LEU A 25 -8.62 -4.01 0.73
N GLU A 26 -9.57 -3.30 1.31
CA GLU A 26 -10.89 -3.80 1.68
C GLU A 26 -11.97 -2.92 1.03
N VAL A 27 -12.93 -3.53 0.35
CA VAL A 27 -14.04 -2.81 -0.27
C VAL A 27 -15.24 -3.73 -0.44
N ASP A 28 -16.45 -3.19 -0.25
CA ASP A 28 -17.69 -3.84 -0.68
C ASP A 28 -18.10 -3.24 -2.03
N SER A 29 -18.09 -4.04 -3.10
CA SER A 29 -18.23 -3.54 -4.46
C SER A 29 -19.52 -4.03 -5.11
N ASP A 30 -20.33 -3.12 -5.64
CA ASP A 30 -21.58 -3.48 -6.34
C ASP A 30 -21.36 -4.11 -7.73
N SER A 31 -20.10 -4.23 -8.18
CA SER A 31 -19.75 -4.65 -9.53
C SER A 31 -18.33 -5.21 -9.60
N VAL A 32 -18.06 -6.06 -10.59
CA VAL A 32 -16.69 -6.51 -10.89
C VAL A 32 -15.89 -5.33 -11.44
N ARG A 33 -14.71 -5.07 -10.87
CA ARG A 33 -13.81 -3.97 -11.28
C ARG A 33 -12.36 -4.38 -11.27
N THR A 34 -11.60 -3.85 -12.22
CA THR A 34 -10.13 -3.98 -12.25
C THR A 34 -9.51 -2.61 -12.04
N LEU A 35 -8.54 -2.53 -11.15
CA LEU A 35 -7.77 -1.32 -10.86
C LEU A 35 -6.28 -1.62 -11.01
N ILE A 36 -5.48 -0.56 -11.03
CA ILE A 36 -4.03 -0.57 -11.00
C ILE A 36 -3.61 0.06 -9.68
N ALA A 37 -2.74 -0.61 -8.94
CA ALA A 37 -2.18 -0.11 -7.69
C ALA A 37 -0.65 -0.17 -7.69
N PHE A 38 0.00 0.88 -7.19
CA PHE A 38 1.44 0.89 -6.90
C PHE A 38 1.73 1.63 -5.61
N LEU A 39 2.87 1.33 -4.98
CA LEU A 39 3.27 1.90 -3.70
C LEU A 39 4.59 2.65 -3.84
N LYS A 40 4.59 3.91 -3.42
CA LYS A 40 5.79 4.72 -3.25
C LYS A 40 6.18 4.82 -1.78
N VAL A 41 7.49 4.92 -1.56
CA VAL A 41 8.10 5.18 -0.26
C VAL A 41 9.09 6.33 -0.44
N ASP A 42 8.85 7.44 0.26
CA ASP A 42 9.62 8.68 0.13
C ASP A 42 9.80 9.14 -1.34
N GLY A 43 8.74 8.99 -2.14
CA GLY A 43 8.74 9.38 -3.56
C GLY A 43 9.33 8.33 -4.52
N HIS A 44 9.94 7.26 -4.00
CA HIS A 44 10.47 6.16 -4.81
C HIS A 44 9.45 5.02 -4.95
N GLU A 45 9.17 4.58 -6.19
CA GLU A 45 8.30 3.43 -6.43
C GLU A 45 9.00 2.13 -6.02
N LEU A 46 8.54 1.51 -4.92
CA LEU A 46 9.10 0.25 -4.41
C LEU A 46 8.28 -0.97 -4.83
N ILE A 47 6.97 -0.81 -5.03
CA ILE A 47 6.13 -1.82 -5.66
C ILE A 47 5.75 -1.32 -7.05
N SER A 48 6.21 -2.05 -8.08
CA SER A 48 5.75 -1.84 -9.46
C SER A 48 4.25 -2.03 -9.59
N SER A 49 3.61 -1.21 -10.42
CA SER A 49 2.18 -1.31 -10.79
C SER A 49 1.63 -2.74 -10.88
N GLN A 50 0.60 -3.04 -10.08
CA GLN A 50 -0.11 -4.30 -10.05
C GLN A 50 -1.56 -4.12 -10.48
N ARG A 51 -2.07 -5.06 -11.28
CA ARG A 51 -3.50 -5.14 -11.56
C ARG A 51 -4.19 -5.89 -10.43
N ILE A 52 -5.19 -5.26 -9.83
CA ILE A 52 -6.03 -5.83 -8.79
C ILE A 52 -7.46 -5.94 -9.31
N ARG A 53 -8.15 -7.00 -8.92
CA ARG A 53 -9.52 -7.27 -9.35
C ARG A 53 -10.40 -7.45 -8.13
N PHE A 54 -11.48 -6.70 -8.08
CA PHE A 54 -12.55 -6.84 -7.10
C PHE A 54 -13.75 -7.50 -7.78
N GLU A 55 -14.33 -8.48 -7.09
CA GLU A 55 -15.57 -9.14 -7.50
C GLU A 55 -16.78 -8.40 -6.90
N ASN A 56 -18.00 -8.82 -7.25
CA ASN A 56 -19.21 -8.29 -6.63
C ASN A 56 -19.30 -8.74 -5.15
N GLY A 57 -19.62 -7.82 -4.26
CA GLY A 57 -19.71 -8.00 -2.81
C GLY A 57 -18.42 -7.64 -2.04
N PRO A 58 -18.25 -8.18 -0.83
CA PRO A 58 -17.10 -7.90 0.01
C PRO A 58 -15.80 -8.49 -0.54
N ASN A 59 -14.78 -7.65 -0.65
CA ASN A 59 -13.45 -8.01 -1.09
C ASN A 59 -12.40 -7.66 -0.04
N ARG A 60 -11.37 -8.50 0.07
CA ARG A 60 -10.14 -8.25 0.81
C ARG A 60 -8.95 -8.74 -0.01
N LEU A 61 -8.06 -7.84 -0.41
CA LEU A 61 -6.92 -8.13 -1.25
C LEU A 61 -5.62 -7.63 -0.62
N THR A 62 -4.60 -8.48 -0.63
CA THR A 62 -3.27 -8.17 -0.08
C THR A 62 -2.31 -7.88 -1.22
N LEU A 63 -1.65 -6.72 -1.20
CA LEU A 63 -0.61 -6.39 -2.16
C LEU A 63 0.73 -7.03 -1.78
N LYS A 64 1.68 -7.06 -2.72
CA LYS A 64 3.04 -7.53 -2.41
C LYS A 64 3.64 -6.74 -1.24
N PRO A 65 4.31 -7.39 -0.29
CA PRO A 65 4.96 -6.68 0.81
C PRO A 65 6.20 -5.92 0.36
N VAL A 66 6.48 -4.79 1.01
CA VAL A 66 7.75 -4.05 0.92
C VAL A 66 8.58 -4.33 2.16
N LYS A 67 9.89 -4.51 1.96
CA LYS A 67 10.85 -4.64 3.04
C LYS A 67 11.65 -3.35 3.15
N ILE A 68 11.61 -2.74 4.33
CA ILE A 68 12.45 -1.59 4.68
C ILE A 68 13.52 -2.09 5.64
N VAL A 69 14.77 -2.01 5.20
CA VAL A 69 15.93 -2.44 5.99
C VAL A 69 16.45 -1.26 6.77
N LYS A 70 16.61 -1.42 8.09
CA LYS A 70 17.27 -0.42 8.92
C LYS A 70 18.76 -0.39 8.58
N THR A 71 19.29 0.78 8.25
CA THR A 71 20.73 0.97 8.05
C THR A 71 21.46 0.77 9.39
N PRO A 72 22.43 -0.16 9.48
CA PRO A 72 23.21 -0.36 10.70
C PRO A 72 23.97 0.91 11.09
N GLY A 73 24.00 1.25 12.39
CA GLY A 73 24.80 2.36 12.92
C GLY A 73 24.07 3.69 13.08
N PHE A 74 22.77 3.75 12.81
CA PHE A 74 21.91 4.89 13.10
C PHE A 74 20.90 4.50 14.18
N GLU A 75 20.96 5.18 15.34
CA GLU A 75 20.02 5.00 16.46
C GLU A 75 18.76 5.87 16.34
N GLU A 76 18.64 6.63 15.25
CA GLU A 76 17.52 7.55 15.03
C GLU A 76 16.27 6.82 14.55
N SER A 77 15.10 7.29 14.99
CA SER A 77 13.83 6.81 14.46
C SER A 77 13.65 7.32 13.03
N TYR A 78 13.51 6.40 12.09
CA TYR A 78 13.26 6.74 10.69
C TYR A 78 11.77 6.94 10.45
N GLU A 79 11.42 8.00 9.73
CA GLU A 79 10.05 8.24 9.24
C GLU A 79 10.03 8.07 7.73
N TYR A 80 9.18 7.15 7.26
CA TYR A 80 8.96 6.90 5.85
C TYR A 80 7.55 7.31 5.48
N ARG A 81 7.41 8.06 4.41
CA ARG A 81 6.12 8.40 3.82
C ARG A 81 5.75 7.36 2.78
N MET A 82 4.69 6.61 3.06
CA MET A 82 4.13 5.61 2.16
C MET A 82 2.96 6.24 1.40
N GLU A 83 2.93 6.07 0.08
CA GLU A 83 1.84 6.55 -0.77
C GLU A 83 1.34 5.40 -1.65
N LEU A 84 0.12 4.92 -1.38
CA LEU A 84 -0.53 3.92 -2.22
C LEU A 84 -1.41 4.63 -3.25
N HIS A 85 -1.02 4.47 -4.52
CA HIS A 85 -1.73 5.05 -5.64
C HIS A 85 -2.64 3.99 -6.26
N ILE A 86 -3.93 4.29 -6.39
CA ILE A 86 -4.95 3.39 -6.94
C ILE A 86 -5.68 4.09 -8.08
N SER A 87 -5.76 3.46 -9.25
CA SER A 87 -6.40 4.03 -10.44
C SER A 87 -7.17 3.00 -11.25
N PRO A 88 -8.32 3.36 -11.84
CA PRO A 88 -9.02 2.47 -12.78
C PRO A 88 -8.31 2.39 -14.14
N ASP A 89 -7.57 3.41 -14.55
CA ASP A 89 -7.07 3.57 -15.92
C ASP A 89 -5.59 3.97 -16.02
N GLY A 90 -4.93 4.23 -14.89
CA GLY A 90 -3.55 4.67 -14.80
C GLY A 90 -3.33 6.16 -15.11
N LYS A 91 -4.39 6.98 -15.18
CA LYS A 91 -4.28 8.42 -15.45
C LYS A 91 -4.58 9.25 -14.22
N GLU A 92 -5.65 8.92 -13.52
CA GLU A 92 -6.06 9.59 -12.28
C GLU A 92 -5.99 8.62 -11.11
N TYR A 93 -5.36 9.06 -10.02
CA TYR A 93 -5.08 8.23 -8.86
C TYR A 93 -5.77 8.77 -7.62
N HIS A 94 -6.45 7.87 -6.91
CA HIS A 94 -6.68 8.03 -5.49
C HIS A 94 -5.37 7.71 -4.76
N ILE A 95 -4.99 8.56 -3.81
CA ILE A 95 -3.73 8.43 -3.07
C ILE A 95 -4.08 8.28 -1.60
N ASP A 96 -3.77 7.11 -1.05
CA ASP A 96 -3.78 6.88 0.39
C ASP A 96 -2.36 7.11 0.94
N GLN A 97 -2.26 7.86 2.04
CA GLN A 97 -0.97 8.24 2.64
C GLN A 97 -0.86 7.71 4.07
N PHE A 98 0.29 7.10 4.36
CA PHE A 98 0.61 6.55 5.68
C PHE A 98 2.04 6.89 6.08
N MET A 99 2.22 7.43 7.29
CA MET A 99 3.53 7.67 7.87
C MET A 99 3.98 6.46 8.68
N LEU A 100 5.02 5.78 8.23
CA LEU A 100 5.64 4.68 8.95
C LEU A 100 6.82 5.19 9.79
N ARG A 101 6.70 5.04 11.10
CA ARG A 101 7.82 5.26 12.03
C ARG A 101 8.49 3.93 12.38
N LEU A 102 9.79 3.84 12.11
CA LEU A 102 10.64 2.73 12.54
C LEU A 102 11.46 3.15 13.76
N LEU A 103 11.18 2.50 14.89
CA LEU A 103 11.99 2.51 16.12
C LEU A 103 12.95 1.34 16.04
#